data_AF-A0A7J4FY40-F1
#
_entry.id   AF-A0A7J4FY40-F1
#
_cell.length_a   1.000
_cell.length_b   1.000
_cell.length_c   1.000
_cell.angle_alpha   90.00
_cell.angle_beta   90.00
_cell.angle_gamma   90.00
#
_symmetry.space_group_name_H-M   'P 1'
#
loop_
_entity.id
_entity.type
_entity.pdbx_description
1 polymer ?
#
loop_
_entity_poly.entity_id
_entity_poly.type
_entity_poly.pdbx_seq_one_letter_code
_entity_poly.pdbx_strand_id
1 'polypeptide(L)'
;MKKIKPPELEIGLGLETYKSRSRGIGGRIKTNPEDFIVEEIIKDKRVLEIDSEMNFPVGDEKEYLHFTLQKTNWDTLRAIREISNRLGISKKRLNFAGTKDKRAITTQRVSVWKKTIEDLKKVGIKDIILRDFQYSDKRINLGDLWGNRFTVVIRDTNLGVNEIRERINRIEIELDGKMPNYFGVQRFGTTRPITHLVGREILKCNFEEAVMI
;
A
#
# COMPACT_ATOMS: atom_id res chain seq x y z
N MET A 1 31.06 5.41 18.70
CA MET A 1 30.24 6.01 17.62
C MET A 1 28.95 6.54 18.22
N LYS A 2 28.55 7.79 17.95
CA LYS A 2 27.27 8.35 18.43
C LYS A 2 26.10 7.54 17.85
N LYS A 3 25.16 7.10 18.69
CA LYS A 3 23.92 6.45 18.23
C LYS A 3 23.15 7.43 17.33
N ILE A 4 22.65 6.95 16.21
CA ILE A 4 21.74 7.72 15.35
C ILE A 4 20.43 7.86 16.12
N LYS A 5 20.01 9.10 16.36
CA LYS A 5 18.77 9.40 17.08
C LYS A 5 17.65 9.58 16.05
N PRO A 6 16.51 8.89 16.20
CA PRO A 6 15.33 9.15 15.39
C PRO A 6 14.80 10.57 15.58
N PRO A 7 14.01 11.11 14.64
CA PRO A 7 13.30 12.38 14.82
C PRO A 7 12.47 12.39 16.10
N GLU A 8 12.30 13.56 16.73
CA GLU A 8 11.54 13.69 17.99
C GLU A 8 10.09 13.21 17.86
N LEU A 9 9.49 13.41 16.70
CA LEU A 9 8.16 12.89 16.36
C LEU A 9 8.08 11.36 16.47
N GLU A 10 9.10 10.65 15.98
CA GLU A 10 9.17 9.19 16.02
C GLU A 10 9.37 8.70 17.45
N ILE A 11 10.24 9.36 18.21
CA ILE A 11 10.49 9.06 19.63
C ILE A 11 9.19 9.23 20.45
N GLY A 12 8.43 10.30 20.23
CA GLY A 12 7.15 10.53 20.90
C GLY A 12 6.09 9.46 20.62
N LEU A 13 6.29 8.63 19.58
CA LEU A 13 5.42 7.50 19.21
C LEU A 13 6.02 6.14 19.60
N GLY A 14 7.11 6.12 20.37
CA GLY A 14 7.80 4.91 20.80
C GLY A 14 8.78 4.31 19.78
N LEU A 15 9.08 5.03 18.69
CA LEU A 15 10.08 4.63 17.68
C LEU A 15 11.45 5.21 18.07
N GLU A 16 12.01 4.69 19.15
CA GLU A 16 13.14 5.32 19.83
C GLU A 16 14.52 4.92 19.29
N THR A 17 14.59 3.86 18.48
CA THR A 17 15.87 3.29 18.03
C THR A 17 15.85 2.84 16.59
N TYR A 18 17.02 2.88 15.95
CA TYR A 18 17.31 2.14 14.73
C TYR A 18 18.09 0.87 15.07
N LYS A 19 17.80 -0.22 14.34
CA LYS A 19 18.59 -1.46 14.46
C LYS A 19 20.00 -1.27 13.91
N SER A 20 20.14 -0.55 12.80
CA SER A 20 21.44 -0.20 12.22
C SER A 20 22.05 1.03 12.89
N ARG A 21 23.37 1.02 13.03
CA ARG A 21 24.20 2.15 13.51
C ARG A 21 24.84 2.92 12.35
N SER A 22 24.75 2.39 11.14
CA SER A 22 25.26 3.01 9.92
C SER A 22 24.42 4.22 9.52
N ARG A 23 25.08 5.30 9.05
CA ARG A 23 24.38 6.52 8.62
C ARG A 23 23.52 6.21 7.40
N GLY A 24 22.28 6.68 7.42
CA GLY A 24 21.38 6.61 6.26
C GLY A 24 21.88 7.42 5.06
N ILE A 25 21.21 7.27 3.93
CA ILE A 25 21.58 7.92 2.66
C ILE A 25 20.89 9.28 2.45
N GLY A 26 19.96 9.65 3.34
CA GLY A 26 19.13 10.84 3.18
C GLY A 26 18.16 10.72 2.00
N GLY A 27 17.86 11.85 1.35
CA GLY A 27 16.97 11.92 0.20
C GLY A 27 15.48 11.97 0.57
N ARG A 28 14.65 11.88 -0.47
CA ARG A 28 13.19 12.00 -0.41
C ARG A 28 12.54 10.86 -1.17
N ILE A 29 11.48 10.31 -0.60
CA ILE A 29 10.61 9.31 -1.23
C ILE A 29 9.30 9.95 -1.65
N LYS A 30 8.60 9.30 -2.60
CA LYS A 30 7.28 9.74 -3.08
C LYS A 30 7.31 11.18 -3.60
N THR A 31 8.38 11.61 -4.26
CA THR A 31 8.45 12.93 -4.91
C THR A 31 7.45 12.97 -6.06
N ASN A 32 7.46 11.96 -6.92
CA ASN A 32 6.42 11.70 -7.92
C ASN A 32 5.71 10.36 -7.65
N PRO A 33 4.48 10.14 -8.15
CA PRO A 33 3.79 8.85 -8.01
C PRO A 33 4.59 7.66 -8.57
N GLU A 34 5.35 7.86 -9.64
CA GLU A 34 6.15 6.83 -10.32
C GLU A 34 7.35 6.38 -9.46
N ASP A 35 7.76 7.19 -8.48
CA ASP A 35 8.87 6.87 -7.57
C ASP A 35 8.49 5.84 -6.51
N PHE A 36 7.20 5.50 -6.41
CA PHE A 36 6.70 4.59 -5.40
C PHE A 36 5.70 3.61 -6.03
N ILE A 37 6.20 2.44 -6.34
CA ILE A 37 5.47 1.36 -6.98
C ILE A 37 5.13 0.31 -5.93
N VAL A 38 3.85 -0.08 -5.88
CA VAL A 38 3.35 -1.13 -4.98
C VAL A 38 2.58 -2.16 -5.77
N GLU A 39 3.14 -3.35 -5.91
CA GLU A 39 2.53 -4.45 -6.67
C GLU A 39 2.05 -5.52 -5.72
N GLU A 40 0.75 -5.85 -5.77
CA GLU A 40 0.20 -6.89 -4.91
C GLU A 40 0.72 -8.27 -5.31
N ILE A 41 1.13 -9.05 -4.31
CA ILE A 41 1.47 -10.46 -4.45
C ILE A 41 0.26 -11.25 -3.99
N ILE A 42 -0.38 -11.96 -4.92
CA ILE A 42 -1.56 -12.77 -4.63
C ILE A 42 -1.18 -14.07 -3.91
N LYS A 43 -2.16 -14.81 -3.38
CA LYS A 43 -1.92 -15.97 -2.49
C LYS A 43 -1.04 -17.08 -3.09
N ASP A 44 -1.06 -17.23 -4.41
CA ASP A 44 -0.20 -18.19 -5.13
C ASP A 44 1.22 -17.66 -5.41
N LYS A 45 1.59 -16.54 -4.77
CA LYS A 45 2.89 -15.85 -4.84
C LYS A 45 3.21 -15.20 -6.18
N ARG A 46 2.28 -15.15 -7.13
CA ARG A 46 2.47 -14.35 -8.35
C ARG A 46 2.31 -12.86 -8.05
N VAL A 47 3.09 -12.04 -8.76
CA VAL A 47 3.09 -10.58 -8.60
C VAL A 47 2.26 -9.95 -9.70
N LEU A 48 1.30 -9.09 -9.34
CA LEU A 48 0.52 -8.33 -10.31
C LEU A 48 1.38 -7.19 -10.87
N GLU A 49 2.28 -7.46 -11.80
CA GLU A 49 3.26 -6.46 -12.24
C GLU A 49 2.60 -5.30 -12.99
N ILE A 50 3.08 -4.07 -12.81
CA ILE A 50 2.62 -2.89 -13.56
C ILE A 50 2.84 -3.09 -15.07
N ASP A 51 1.88 -2.64 -15.88
CA ASP A 51 1.96 -2.64 -17.35
C ASP A 51 2.25 -4.02 -18.00
N SER A 52 2.00 -5.11 -17.27
CA SER A 52 2.24 -6.48 -17.71
C SER A 52 1.02 -7.36 -17.46
N GLU A 53 0.54 -8.06 -18.49
CA GLU A 53 -0.61 -8.96 -18.38
C GLU A 53 -0.20 -10.33 -17.81
N MET A 54 -0.96 -10.82 -16.85
CA MET A 54 -0.70 -12.11 -16.18
C MET A 54 -1.48 -13.29 -16.80
N ASN A 55 -2.31 -13.03 -17.82
CA ASN A 55 -3.09 -14.03 -18.56
C ASN A 55 -3.75 -15.08 -17.66
N PHE A 56 -4.66 -14.63 -16.78
CA PHE A 56 -5.46 -15.55 -15.99
C PHE A 56 -6.40 -16.35 -16.92
N PRO A 57 -6.60 -17.66 -16.68
CA PRO A 57 -7.61 -18.40 -17.41
C PRO A 57 -8.98 -17.81 -17.06
N VAL A 58 -9.67 -17.29 -18.08
CA VAL A 58 -10.95 -16.59 -17.91
C VAL A 58 -11.99 -17.50 -17.24
N GLY A 59 -12.07 -18.76 -17.71
CA GLY A 59 -13.04 -19.76 -17.25
C GLY A 59 -14.48 -19.46 -17.70
N ASP A 60 -15.40 -20.34 -17.31
CA ASP A 60 -16.83 -20.12 -17.50
C ASP A 60 -17.35 -18.97 -16.63
N GLU A 61 -18.44 -18.33 -17.05
CA GLU A 61 -19.07 -17.25 -16.29
C GLU A 61 -19.53 -17.73 -14.89
N LYS A 62 -19.21 -16.94 -13.87
CA LYS A 62 -19.51 -17.21 -12.46
C LYS A 62 -20.00 -15.95 -11.76
N GLU A 63 -20.41 -16.09 -10.51
CA GLU A 63 -20.97 -14.97 -9.73
C GLU A 63 -20.00 -13.81 -9.51
N TYR A 64 -18.70 -14.05 -9.43
CA TYR A 64 -17.70 -12.99 -9.28
C TYR A 64 -16.81 -12.91 -10.50
N LEU A 65 -16.57 -11.69 -10.95
CA LEU A 65 -15.50 -11.38 -11.89
C LEU A 65 -14.35 -10.74 -11.13
N HIS A 66 -13.18 -11.35 -11.21
CA HIS A 66 -11.94 -10.80 -10.68
C HIS A 66 -11.21 -10.04 -11.78
N PHE A 67 -10.51 -8.97 -11.39
CA PHE A 67 -9.67 -8.18 -12.27
C PHE A 67 -8.53 -7.53 -11.48
N THR A 68 -7.47 -7.16 -12.19
CA THR A 68 -6.37 -6.36 -11.64
C THR A 68 -6.71 -4.89 -11.85
N LEU A 69 -6.75 -4.15 -10.74
CA LEU A 69 -6.85 -2.70 -10.72
C LEU A 69 -5.44 -2.12 -10.62
N GLN A 70 -4.99 -1.47 -11.70
CA GLN A 70 -3.81 -0.61 -11.68
C GLN A 70 -4.26 0.84 -11.58
N LYS A 71 -3.69 1.60 -10.64
CA LYS A 71 -4.06 3.00 -10.40
C LYS A 71 -2.83 3.87 -10.14
N THR A 72 -2.84 5.09 -10.68
CA THR A 72 -1.76 6.07 -10.48
C THR A 72 -2.29 7.29 -9.73
N ASN A 73 -1.72 7.62 -8.58
CA ASN A 73 -2.12 8.76 -7.75
C ASN A 73 -3.59 8.73 -7.24
N TRP A 74 -4.16 7.54 -7.10
CA TRP A 74 -5.53 7.33 -6.63
C TRP A 74 -5.58 6.65 -5.27
N ASP A 75 -6.49 7.11 -4.41
CA ASP A 75 -6.89 6.37 -3.21
C ASP A 75 -7.75 5.15 -3.60
N THR A 76 -7.51 3.98 -3.00
CA THR A 76 -8.23 2.74 -3.34
C THR A 76 -9.75 2.90 -3.18
N LEU A 77 -10.24 3.50 -2.09
CA LEU A 77 -11.68 3.65 -1.86
C LEU A 77 -12.32 4.62 -2.85
N ARG A 78 -11.60 5.67 -3.25
CA ARG A 78 -12.05 6.59 -4.31
C ARG A 78 -12.10 5.91 -5.68
N ALA A 79 -11.10 5.11 -6.04
CA ALA A 79 -11.09 4.35 -7.29
C ALA A 79 -12.26 3.36 -7.35
N ILE A 80 -12.48 2.59 -6.28
CA ILE A 80 -13.62 1.65 -6.17
C ILE A 80 -14.96 2.38 -6.30
N ARG A 81 -15.11 3.57 -5.69
CA ARG A 81 -16.31 4.39 -5.84
C ARG A 81 -16.55 4.80 -7.29
N GLU A 82 -15.53 5.33 -7.95
CA GLU A 82 -15.64 5.76 -9.35
C GLU A 82 -16.00 4.59 -10.27
N ILE A 83 -15.32 3.44 -10.11
CA ILE A 83 -15.64 2.21 -10.87
C ILE A 83 -17.09 1.78 -10.62
N SER A 84 -17.55 1.79 -9.36
CA SER A 84 -18.93 1.42 -9.03
C SER A 84 -19.98 2.34 -9.68
N ASN A 85 -19.68 3.64 -9.73
CA ASN A 85 -20.53 4.64 -10.37
C ASN A 85 -20.64 4.39 -11.89
N ARG A 86 -19.51 4.16 -12.56
CA ARG A 86 -19.48 3.85 -14.01
C ARG A 86 -20.20 2.55 -14.35
N LEU A 87 -20.19 1.58 -13.44
CA LEU A 87 -20.88 0.30 -13.61
C LEU A 87 -22.37 0.33 -13.20
N GLY A 88 -22.85 1.44 -12.61
CA GLY A 88 -24.21 1.57 -12.12
C GLY A 88 -24.55 0.63 -10.96
N ILE A 89 -23.58 0.35 -10.08
CA ILE A 89 -23.75 -0.60 -8.97
C ILE A 89 -23.35 -0.01 -7.62
N SER A 90 -23.85 -0.63 -6.55
CA SER A 90 -23.37 -0.33 -5.19
C SER A 90 -21.90 -0.72 -5.01
N LYS A 91 -21.11 0.18 -4.40
CA LYS A 91 -19.71 -0.08 -4.00
C LYS A 91 -19.52 -1.37 -3.18
N LYS A 92 -20.57 -1.82 -2.47
CA LYS A 92 -20.53 -3.06 -1.67
C LYS A 92 -20.33 -4.32 -2.51
N ARG A 93 -20.57 -4.25 -3.82
CA ARG A 93 -20.36 -5.35 -4.78
C ARG A 93 -18.91 -5.46 -5.24
N LEU A 94 -18.05 -4.51 -4.89
CA LEU A 94 -16.61 -4.52 -5.19
C LEU A 94 -15.84 -4.82 -3.91
N ASN A 95 -14.94 -5.80 -3.97
CA ASN A 95 -14.13 -6.22 -2.84
C ASN A 95 -12.66 -6.36 -3.24
N PHE A 96 -11.76 -6.17 -2.27
CA PHE A 96 -10.32 -6.19 -2.47
C PHE A 96 -9.61 -6.60 -1.17
N ALA A 97 -8.36 -7.04 -1.26
CA ALA A 97 -7.64 -7.62 -0.13
C ALA A 97 -7.04 -6.59 0.84
N GLY A 98 -6.72 -5.39 0.37
CA GLY A 98 -6.28 -4.28 1.19
C GLY A 98 -6.25 -2.97 0.42
N THR A 99 -6.20 -1.85 1.14
CA THR A 99 -5.94 -0.55 0.53
C THR A 99 -4.46 -0.41 0.19
N LYS A 100 -4.15 0.35 -0.86
CA LYS A 100 -2.79 0.68 -1.28
C LYS A 100 -2.56 2.18 -1.22
N ASP A 101 -1.29 2.59 -1.23
CA ASP A 101 -0.89 3.99 -1.20
C ASP A 101 -1.58 4.84 -2.27
N LYS A 102 -1.99 6.05 -1.89
CA LYS A 102 -2.56 7.03 -2.82
C LYS A 102 -1.49 7.59 -3.76
N ARG A 103 -0.41 8.13 -3.21
CA ARG A 103 0.68 8.79 -3.96
C ARG A 103 1.70 7.75 -4.42
N ALA A 104 1.29 6.92 -5.37
CA ALA A 104 2.00 5.76 -5.88
C ALA A 104 1.39 5.30 -7.20
N ILE A 105 2.11 4.45 -7.96
CA ILE A 105 1.48 3.51 -8.90
C ILE A 105 1.27 2.20 -8.16
N THR A 106 0.05 1.68 -8.20
CA THR A 106 -0.27 0.45 -7.47
C THR A 106 -1.10 -0.51 -8.27
N THR A 107 -0.82 -1.80 -8.15
CA THR A 107 -1.68 -2.88 -8.66
C THR A 107 -2.27 -3.68 -7.50
N GLN A 108 -3.53 -4.09 -7.64
CA GLN A 108 -4.21 -4.94 -6.66
C GLN A 108 -5.32 -5.74 -7.32
N ARG A 109 -5.65 -6.91 -6.75
CA ARG A 109 -6.76 -7.72 -7.19
C ARG A 109 -8.08 -7.20 -6.60
N VAL A 110 -9.10 -7.14 -7.44
CA VAL A 110 -10.45 -6.73 -7.08
C VAL A 110 -11.44 -7.75 -7.63
N SER A 111 -12.51 -8.03 -6.87
CA SER A 111 -13.63 -8.85 -7.31
C SER A 111 -14.91 -8.02 -7.37
N VAL A 112 -15.73 -8.22 -8.40
CA VAL A 112 -17.05 -7.63 -8.55
C VAL A 112 -18.11 -8.72 -8.68
N TRP A 113 -19.21 -8.60 -7.93
CA TRP A 113 -20.34 -9.55 -8.03
C TRP A 113 -21.23 -9.24 -9.24
N LYS A 114 -21.66 -10.27 -9.98
CA LYS A 114 -22.62 -10.28 -11.11
C LYS A 114 -22.34 -9.19 -12.16
N LYS A 115 -21.14 -9.21 -12.74
CA LYS A 115 -20.70 -8.34 -13.84
C LYS A 115 -19.85 -9.12 -14.82
N THR A 116 -19.90 -8.71 -16.08
CA THR A 116 -19.16 -9.37 -17.17
C THR A 116 -17.88 -8.62 -17.53
N ILE A 117 -17.04 -9.26 -18.33
CA ILE A 117 -15.81 -8.65 -18.85
C ILE A 117 -16.15 -7.42 -19.71
N GLU A 118 -17.20 -7.51 -20.53
CA GLU A 118 -17.68 -6.45 -21.41
C GLU A 118 -18.14 -5.23 -20.62
N ASP A 119 -18.77 -5.43 -19.46
CA ASP A 119 -19.15 -4.33 -18.56
C ASP A 119 -17.91 -3.56 -18.08
N LEU A 120 -16.84 -4.27 -17.69
CA LEU A 120 -15.63 -3.66 -17.15
C LEU A 120 -14.76 -3.03 -18.24
N LYS A 121 -14.72 -3.62 -19.45
CA LYS A 121 -14.02 -3.04 -20.60
C LYS A 121 -14.58 -1.68 -21.03
N LYS A 122 -15.84 -1.39 -20.71
CA LYS A 122 -16.47 -0.07 -20.96
C LYS A 122 -16.07 0.99 -19.93
N VAL A 123 -15.43 0.61 -18.82
CA VAL A 123 -15.04 1.54 -17.76
C VAL A 123 -13.72 2.23 -18.13
N GLY A 124 -13.82 3.43 -18.73
CA GLY A 124 -12.68 4.31 -18.97
C GLY A 124 -12.52 5.37 -17.89
N ILE A 125 -11.49 5.29 -17.06
CA ILE A 125 -11.17 6.30 -16.04
C ILE A 125 -9.70 6.69 -16.20
N LYS A 126 -9.41 8.00 -16.25
CA LYS A 126 -8.05 8.50 -16.35
C LYS A 126 -7.20 7.98 -15.18
N ASP A 127 -5.98 7.54 -15.48
CA ASP A 127 -4.99 7.03 -14.51
C ASP A 127 -5.41 5.72 -13.80
N ILE A 128 -6.38 4.99 -14.37
CA ILE A 128 -6.85 3.67 -13.91
C ILE A 128 -6.89 2.70 -15.10
N ILE A 129 -6.35 1.51 -14.90
CA ILE A 129 -6.37 0.42 -15.87
C ILE A 129 -6.98 -0.82 -15.20
N LEU A 130 -7.95 -1.44 -15.89
CA LEU A 130 -8.60 -2.69 -15.48
C LEU A 130 -8.20 -3.79 -16.46
N ARG A 131 -7.60 -4.88 -15.96
CA ARG A 131 -7.10 -5.99 -16.80
C ARG A 131 -7.15 -7.33 -16.06
N ASP A 132 -6.59 -8.38 -16.67
CA ASP A 132 -6.43 -9.71 -16.07
C ASP A 132 -7.76 -10.33 -15.60
N PHE A 133 -8.79 -10.27 -16.42
CA PHE A 133 -10.13 -10.73 -16.06
C PHE A 133 -10.21 -12.25 -15.82
N GLN A 134 -10.91 -12.67 -14.77
CA GLN A 134 -11.14 -14.08 -14.46
C GLN A 134 -12.44 -14.28 -13.68
N TYR A 135 -13.30 -15.19 -14.11
CA TYR A 135 -14.49 -15.57 -13.36
C TYR A 135 -14.14 -16.49 -12.17
N SER A 136 -14.86 -16.32 -11.07
CA SER A 136 -14.65 -17.06 -9.82
C SER A 136 -15.94 -17.19 -9.01
N ASP A 137 -16.04 -18.26 -8.23
CA ASP A 137 -17.12 -18.44 -7.24
C ASP A 137 -16.82 -17.72 -5.91
N LYS A 138 -15.58 -17.23 -5.74
CA LYS A 138 -15.11 -16.64 -4.49
C LYS A 138 -15.04 -15.13 -4.61
N ARG A 139 -15.57 -14.42 -3.62
CA ARG A 139 -15.24 -13.00 -3.42
C ARG A 139 -13.83 -12.86 -2.85
N ILE A 140 -13.17 -11.74 -3.14
CA ILE A 140 -11.93 -11.35 -2.45
C ILE A 140 -12.30 -10.70 -1.11
N ASN A 141 -11.69 -11.15 -0.03
CA ASN A 141 -11.88 -10.60 1.32
C ASN A 141 -10.65 -9.82 1.76
N LEU A 142 -10.82 -8.96 2.79
CA LEU A 142 -9.69 -8.31 3.43
C LEU A 142 -8.69 -9.36 3.95
N GLY A 143 -7.41 -9.17 3.63
CA GLY A 143 -6.35 -10.13 3.93
C GLY A 143 -6.12 -11.20 2.87
N ASP A 144 -6.88 -11.23 1.77
CA ASP A 144 -6.70 -12.22 0.69
C ASP A 144 -5.51 -11.91 -0.26
N LEU A 145 -4.35 -11.56 0.31
CA LEU A 145 -3.08 -11.35 -0.39
C LEU A 145 -1.95 -12.07 0.35
N TRP A 146 -0.85 -12.37 -0.35
CA TRP A 146 0.36 -12.87 0.28
C TRP A 146 1.23 -11.72 0.81
N GLY A 147 1.36 -10.64 0.05
CA GLY A 147 2.20 -9.50 0.40
C GLY A 147 2.20 -8.43 -0.69
N ASN A 148 3.19 -7.55 -0.65
CA ASN A 148 3.38 -6.52 -1.67
C ASN A 148 4.86 -6.46 -2.07
N ARG A 149 5.13 -6.31 -3.36
CA ARG A 149 6.46 -5.95 -3.89
C ARG A 149 6.52 -4.44 -3.97
N PHE A 150 7.61 -3.87 -3.45
CA PHE A 150 7.85 -2.44 -3.47
C PHE A 150 9.02 -2.13 -4.39
N THR A 151 8.85 -1.15 -5.27
CA THR A 151 9.96 -0.49 -5.98
C THR A 151 9.94 0.97 -5.60
N VAL A 152 11.03 1.43 -4.97
CA VAL A 152 11.11 2.77 -4.36
C VAL A 152 12.31 3.50 -4.93
N VAL A 153 12.06 4.68 -5.52
CA VAL A 153 13.09 5.61 -5.96
C VAL A 153 13.29 6.66 -4.88
N ILE A 154 14.54 6.83 -4.45
CA ILE A 154 14.95 7.84 -3.47
C ILE A 154 15.63 8.97 -4.26
N ARG A 155 15.04 10.15 -4.26
CA ARG A 155 15.54 11.35 -4.95
C ARG A 155 16.28 12.28 -3.98
N ASP A 156 16.96 13.29 -4.53
CA ASP A 156 17.63 14.36 -3.77
C ASP A 156 18.64 13.84 -2.73
N THR A 157 19.40 12.79 -3.08
CA THR A 157 20.51 12.31 -2.24
C THR A 157 21.74 13.18 -2.48
N ASN A 158 22.31 13.74 -1.40
CA ASN A 158 23.49 14.62 -1.47
C ASN A 158 24.82 13.85 -1.43
N LEU A 159 24.82 12.57 -1.84
CA LEU A 159 25.95 11.66 -1.70
C LEU A 159 26.36 11.11 -3.07
N GLY A 160 27.65 10.82 -3.25
CA GLY A 160 28.13 10.12 -4.44
C GLY A 160 27.62 8.67 -4.49
N VAL A 161 27.46 8.12 -5.70
CA VAL A 161 26.91 6.77 -5.92
C VAL A 161 27.66 5.69 -5.14
N ASN A 162 29.00 5.78 -5.06
CA ASN A 162 29.81 4.81 -4.33
C ASN A 162 29.53 4.85 -2.82
N GLU A 163 29.38 6.04 -2.24
CA GLU A 163 29.06 6.20 -0.83
C GLU A 163 27.64 5.73 -0.50
N ILE A 164 26.67 5.96 -1.41
CA ILE A 164 25.31 5.43 -1.27
C ILE A 164 25.34 3.90 -1.21
N ARG A 165 26.01 3.25 -2.18
CA ARG A 165 26.13 1.78 -2.22
C ARG A 165 26.79 1.24 -0.96
N GLU A 166 27.88 1.87 -0.52
CA GLU A 166 28.59 1.45 0.68
C GLU A 166 27.70 1.54 1.93
N ARG A 167 26.98 2.65 2.12
CA ARG A 167 26.06 2.82 3.26
C ARG A 167 24.92 1.80 3.23
N ILE A 168 24.32 1.54 2.06
CA ILE A 168 23.26 0.53 1.91
C ILE A 168 23.78 -0.86 2.27
N ASN A 169 24.93 -1.27 1.72
CA ASN A 169 25.52 -2.57 2.00
C ASN A 169 25.80 -2.77 3.49
N ARG A 170 26.34 -1.75 4.16
CA ARG A 170 26.58 -1.81 5.62
C ARG A 170 25.27 -1.96 6.40
N ILE A 171 24.24 -1.19 6.04
CA ILE A 171 22.91 -1.30 6.68
C ILE A 171 22.34 -2.70 6.47
N GLU A 172 22.40 -3.24 5.25
CA GLU A 172 21.89 -4.57 4.94
C GLU A 172 22.58 -5.67 5.77
N ILE A 173 23.92 -5.62 5.87
CA ILE A 173 24.71 -6.54 6.70
C ILE A 173 24.32 -6.43 8.18
N GLU A 174 24.21 -5.21 8.72
CA GLU A 174 23.81 -4.99 10.12
C GLU A 174 22.37 -5.45 10.41
N LEU A 175 21.50 -5.42 9.40
CA LEU A 175 20.12 -5.87 9.52
C LEU A 175 19.97 -7.38 9.39
N ASP A 176 20.93 -8.10 8.81
CA ASP A 176 20.81 -9.54 8.52
C ASP A 176 19.50 -9.86 7.77
N GLY A 177 19.18 -9.03 6.77
CA GLY A 177 17.94 -9.13 5.98
C GLY A 177 16.64 -8.89 6.78
N LYS A 178 16.70 -8.44 8.04
CA LYS A 178 15.52 -8.27 8.92
C LYS A 178 15.35 -6.82 9.34
N MET A 179 14.13 -6.32 9.16
CA MET A 179 13.72 -4.98 9.62
C MET A 179 12.82 -5.08 10.87
N PRO A 180 12.96 -4.18 11.86
CA PRO A 180 11.97 -4.04 12.92
C PRO A 180 10.58 -3.75 12.34
N ASN A 181 9.58 -4.54 12.73
CA ASN A 181 8.22 -4.44 12.22
C ASN A 181 7.39 -3.44 13.04
N TYR A 182 7.76 -2.17 12.98
CA TYR A 182 7.07 -1.10 13.71
C TYR A 182 5.81 -0.62 12.99
N PHE A 183 4.85 -0.11 13.77
CA PHE A 183 3.83 0.78 13.24
C PHE A 183 4.43 2.16 12.99
N GLY A 184 4.44 2.61 11.73
CA GLY A 184 4.91 3.95 11.39
C GLY A 184 3.94 5.07 11.79
N VAL A 185 4.40 6.32 11.68
CA VAL A 185 3.64 7.54 12.03
C VAL A 185 2.23 7.58 11.42
N GLN A 186 2.07 7.08 10.19
CA GLN A 186 0.77 7.02 9.50
C GLN A 186 -0.30 6.24 10.28
N ARG A 187 0.09 5.27 11.11
CA ARG A 187 -0.84 4.51 11.97
C ARG A 187 -1.35 5.32 13.16
N PHE A 188 -0.57 6.31 13.57
CA PHE A 188 -0.90 7.23 14.65
C PHE A 188 -1.69 8.46 14.17
N GLY A 189 -1.74 8.69 12.86
CA GLY A 189 -2.38 9.84 12.20
C GLY A 189 -1.33 10.78 11.61
N THR A 190 -1.34 10.97 10.28
CA THR A 190 -0.28 11.73 9.59
C THR A 190 -0.26 13.22 9.94
N THR A 191 -1.43 13.85 10.09
CA THR A 191 -1.52 15.28 10.44
C THR A 191 -1.39 15.52 11.93
N ARG A 192 -1.99 14.64 12.75
CA ARG A 192 -2.01 14.74 14.20
C ARG A 192 -1.88 13.33 14.79
N PRO A 193 -0.68 12.93 15.26
CA PRO A 193 -0.39 11.54 15.60
C PRO A 193 -0.89 11.16 17.00
N ILE A 194 -2.18 11.35 17.27
CA ILE A 194 -2.78 11.25 18.62
C ILE A 194 -3.65 10.01 18.81
N THR A 195 -3.83 9.15 17.80
CA THR A 195 -4.82 8.06 17.87
C THR A 195 -4.56 7.09 19.03
N HIS A 196 -3.29 6.87 19.40
CA HIS A 196 -2.92 6.03 20.52
C HIS A 196 -3.24 6.67 21.89
N LEU A 197 -3.21 8.00 21.99
CA LEU A 197 -3.59 8.73 23.20
C LEU A 197 -5.10 8.68 23.41
N VAL A 198 -5.87 8.91 22.35
CA VAL A 198 -7.34 8.76 22.37
C VAL A 198 -7.71 7.32 22.73
N GLY A 199 -7.07 6.33 22.09
CA GLY A 199 -7.27 4.91 22.41
C GLY A 199 -6.97 4.57 23.87
N ARG A 200 -5.93 5.16 24.46
CA ARG A 200 -5.59 4.99 25.88
C ARG A 200 -6.70 5.48 26.80
N GLU A 201 -7.27 6.66 26.55
CA GLU A 201 -8.34 7.21 27.39
C GLU A 201 -9.65 6.46 27.23
N ILE A 202 -9.97 5.96 26.03
CA ILE A 202 -11.10 5.05 25.80
C ILE A 202 -10.95 3.77 26.65
N LEU A 203 -9.74 3.17 26.68
CA LEU A 203 -9.50 1.95 27.49
C LEU A 203 -9.60 2.20 29.00
N LYS A 204 -9.40 3.44 29.45
CA LYS A 204 -9.61 3.85 30.85
C LYS A 204 -11.05 4.23 31.16
N CYS A 205 -11.96 4.15 30.18
CA CYS A 205 -13.33 4.67 30.25
C CYS A 205 -13.41 6.21 30.48
N ASN A 206 -12.36 6.96 30.18
CA ASN A 206 -12.31 8.42 30.26
C ASN A 206 -12.80 9.05 28.95
N PHE A 207 -14.08 8.86 28.63
CA PHE A 207 -14.63 9.26 27.33
C PHE A 207 -14.62 10.77 27.09
N GLU A 208 -14.80 11.58 28.14
CA GLU A 208 -14.73 13.04 28.06
C GLU A 208 -13.35 13.50 27.57
N GLU A 209 -12.29 13.05 28.24
CA GLU A 209 -10.91 13.36 27.85
C GLU A 209 -10.58 12.83 26.45
N ALA A 210 -11.07 11.63 26.09
CA ALA A 210 -10.84 11.07 24.76
C ALA A 210 -11.40 11.95 23.62
N VAL A 211 -12.49 12.70 23.86
CA VAL A 211 -13.07 13.64 22.90
C VAL A 211 -12.31 14.97 22.88
N MET A 212 -11.73 15.38 24.01
CA MET A 212 -11.02 16.64 24.15
C MET A 212 -9.59 16.62 23.58
N ILE A 213 -8.98 15.43 23.46
CA ILE A 213 -7.68 15.23 22.81
C ILE A 213 -7.77 15.54 21.30
#